data_AF-A0A2M9P978-F1
#
_entry.id   AF-A0A2M9P978-F1
#
_cell.length_a   1.000
_cell.length_b   1.000
_cell.length_c   1.000
_cell.angle_alpha   90.00
_cell.angle_beta   90.00
_cell.angle_gamma   90.00
#
_symmetry.space_group_name_H-M   'P 1'
#
loop_
_entity.id
_entity.type
_entity.pdbx_description
1 polymer ?
#
loop_
_entity_poly.entity_id
_entity_poly.type
_entity_poly.pdbx_seq_one_letter_code
_entity_poly.pdbx_strand_id
1 'polypeptide(L)'
;MTSLHQYRAQWLGNVRGDLLSGLVVALALIPEAISFSIIAGVDPKIGLYASFSIAVVTAIAGGRPGMISAATAATAVLMVTLVRDHGLQYLLATTVLAGLIQIGAGLLKLGRLMRFVSRSVMTGFVNALAILIFLAQTPELIGVPWMTYPMIAAGLAIIYLFPRLTRVVPSPLVSIVVLTALTVAFGWDVRTVGDMGELPDTLPVFLLPQIPLSFETLRIILPYAAAVAVVGLLESLLTQNLVDELTDTPSDRNQECIGQGLANAVTGFMGG
;
A
#
# COMPACT_ATOMS: atom_id res chain seq x y z
N MET A 1 27.82 -8.25 -6.85
CA MET A 1 27.90 -8.28 -5.38
C MET A 1 28.26 -6.87 -4.93
N THR A 2 27.38 -6.25 -4.14
CA THR A 2 27.62 -4.93 -3.54
C THR A 2 28.87 -4.99 -2.68
N SER A 3 29.76 -4.01 -2.81
CA SER A 3 30.94 -3.95 -1.92
C SER A 3 30.50 -3.60 -0.50
N LEU A 4 31.25 -4.02 0.51
CA LEU A 4 30.96 -3.68 1.91
C LEU A 4 30.89 -2.15 2.11
N HIS A 5 31.69 -1.40 1.35
CA HIS A 5 31.66 0.06 1.32
C HIS A 5 30.35 0.61 0.75
N GLN A 6 29.84 0.05 -0.35
CA GLN A 6 28.55 0.45 -0.92
C GLN A 6 27.40 0.15 0.04
N TYR A 7 27.42 -1.02 0.70
CA TYR A 7 26.42 -1.38 1.70
C TYR A 7 26.47 -0.42 2.89
N ARG A 8 27.66 -0.13 3.43
CA ARG A 8 27.81 0.84 4.53
C ARG A 8 27.34 2.25 4.12
N ALA A 9 27.64 2.68 2.90
CA ALA A 9 27.19 3.97 2.38
C ALA A 9 25.66 4.01 2.20
N GLN A 10 25.03 2.91 1.79
CA GLN A 10 23.57 2.81 1.68
C GLN A 10 22.88 2.98 3.05
N TRP A 11 23.41 2.41 4.12
CA TRP A 11 22.77 2.46 5.45
C TRP A 11 23.13 3.71 6.26
N LEU A 12 24.36 4.23 6.10
CA LEU A 12 24.91 5.27 6.98
C LEU A 12 25.31 6.55 6.23
N GLY A 13 25.08 6.62 4.92
CA GLY A 13 25.53 7.75 4.09
C GLY A 13 24.75 9.04 4.35
N ASN A 14 23.42 8.98 4.45
CA ASN A 14 22.57 10.16 4.61
C ASN A 14 21.47 9.97 5.66
N VAL A 15 21.87 9.58 6.87
CA VAL A 15 20.93 9.28 7.98
C VAL A 15 19.91 10.39 8.21
N ARG A 16 20.33 11.67 8.17
CA ARG A 16 19.41 12.80 8.39
C ARG A 16 18.38 12.92 7.26
N GLY A 17 18.81 12.82 6.00
CA GLY A 17 17.90 12.90 4.86
C GLY A 17 16.92 11.74 4.83
N ASP A 18 17.41 10.53 5.09
CA ASP A 18 16.61 9.29 5.04
C ASP A 18 15.59 9.22 6.19
N LEU A 19 15.97 9.68 7.40
CA LEU A 19 15.03 9.77 8.51
C LEU A 19 13.94 10.81 8.27
N LEU A 20 14.30 11.98 7.72
CA LEU A 20 13.32 13.04 7.44
C LEU A 20 12.36 12.63 6.32
N SER A 21 12.87 12.05 5.23
CA SER A 21 12.01 11.56 4.13
C SER A 21 11.13 10.41 4.59
N GLY A 22 11.68 9.45 5.34
CA GLY A 22 10.93 8.34 5.92
C GLY A 22 9.80 8.80 6.84
N LEU A 23 10.05 9.78 7.71
CA LEU A 23 9.01 10.34 8.59
C LEU A 23 7.88 11.03 7.80
N VAL A 24 8.23 11.83 6.80
CA VAL A 24 7.25 12.54 5.96
C VAL A 24 6.37 11.55 5.20
N VAL A 25 6.98 10.52 4.62
CA VAL A 25 6.29 9.46 3.89
C VAL A 25 5.42 8.64 4.84
N ALA A 26 5.94 8.22 6.00
CA ALA A 26 5.16 7.45 6.98
C ALA A 26 3.89 8.18 7.40
N LEU A 27 3.96 9.49 7.66
CA LEU A 27 2.78 10.30 7.95
C LEU A 27 1.78 10.32 6.79
N ALA A 28 2.26 10.40 5.54
CA ALA A 28 1.41 10.37 4.36
C ALA A 28 0.77 8.99 4.11
N LEU A 29 1.43 7.90 4.49
CA LEU A 29 0.95 6.53 4.29
C LEU A 29 -0.16 6.11 5.27
N ILE A 30 -0.20 6.68 6.48
CA ILE A 30 -1.20 6.27 7.50
C ILE A 30 -2.63 6.41 6.97
N PRO A 31 -3.07 7.58 6.44
CA PRO A 31 -4.43 7.72 5.90
C PRO A 31 -4.69 6.86 4.67
N GLU A 32 -3.67 6.64 3.82
CA GLU A 32 -3.78 5.80 2.63
C GLU A 32 -4.06 4.34 3.00
N ALA A 33 -3.28 3.77 3.91
CA ALA A 33 -3.44 2.40 4.38
C ALA A 33 -4.81 2.16 5.04
N ILE A 34 -5.29 3.14 5.82
CA ILE A 34 -6.63 3.11 6.42
C ILE A 34 -7.70 3.09 5.32
N SER A 35 -7.61 4.01 4.35
CA SER A 35 -8.58 4.12 3.26
C SER A 35 -8.63 2.85 2.41
N PHE A 36 -7.47 2.29 2.04
CA PHE A 36 -7.41 1.08 1.23
C PHE A 36 -7.94 -0.16 1.96
N SER A 37 -7.77 -0.25 3.28
CA SER A 37 -8.37 -1.31 4.09
C SER A 37 -9.90 -1.24 4.03
N ILE A 38 -10.46 -0.04 4.19
CA ILE A 38 -11.91 0.20 4.11
C ILE A 38 -12.44 -0.17 2.71
N ILE A 39 -11.72 0.19 1.65
CA ILE A 39 -12.07 -0.20 0.27
C ILE A 39 -12.10 -1.72 0.13
N ALA A 40 -11.11 -2.43 0.69
CA ALA A 40 -11.04 -3.89 0.66
C ALA A 40 -12.09 -4.58 1.57
N GLY A 41 -12.83 -3.82 2.38
CA GLY A 41 -13.82 -4.34 3.32
C GLY A 41 -13.20 -5.02 4.54
N VAL A 42 -12.01 -4.59 4.96
CA VAL A 42 -11.31 -5.10 6.16
C VAL A 42 -11.00 -3.98 7.14
N ASP A 43 -10.71 -4.35 8.38
CA ASP A 43 -10.33 -3.39 9.43
C ASP A 43 -9.09 -2.56 9.02
N PRO A 44 -9.05 -1.26 9.35
CA PRO A 44 -7.88 -0.40 9.12
C PRO A 44 -6.55 -0.95 9.65
N LYS A 45 -6.57 -1.71 10.75
CA LYS A 45 -5.37 -2.37 11.29
C LYS A 45 -4.66 -3.27 10.28
N ILE A 46 -5.39 -3.93 9.38
CA ILE A 46 -4.83 -4.87 8.40
C ILE A 46 -3.89 -4.13 7.44
N GLY A 47 -4.36 -3.03 6.82
CA GLY A 47 -3.52 -2.24 5.91
C GLY A 47 -2.37 -1.52 6.61
N LEU A 48 -2.52 -1.12 7.88
CA LEU A 48 -1.44 -0.53 8.67
C LEU A 48 -0.35 -1.57 9.00
N TYR A 49 -0.75 -2.78 9.40
CA TYR A 49 0.19 -3.90 9.59
C TYR A 49 0.87 -4.30 8.29
N ALA A 50 0.13 -4.33 7.18
CA ALA A 50 0.68 -4.60 5.86
C ALA A 50 1.74 -3.57 5.47
N SER A 51 1.41 -2.28 5.61
CA SER A 51 2.32 -1.18 5.27
C SER A 51 3.59 -1.21 6.11
N PHE A 52 3.47 -1.48 7.42
CA PHE A 52 4.62 -1.65 8.30
C PHE A 52 5.48 -2.86 7.91
N SER A 53 4.87 -4.04 7.80
CA SER A 53 5.57 -5.30 7.50
C SER A 53 6.28 -5.25 6.15
N ILE A 54 5.58 -4.78 5.11
CA ILE A 54 6.14 -4.66 3.76
C ILE A 54 7.31 -3.66 3.76
N ALA A 55 7.18 -2.50 4.41
CA ALA A 55 8.26 -1.52 4.46
C ALA A 55 9.51 -2.06 5.17
N VAL A 56 9.34 -2.77 6.29
CA VAL A 56 10.47 -3.37 7.03
C VAL A 56 11.16 -4.45 6.19
N VAL A 57 10.39 -5.36 5.58
CA VAL A 57 10.98 -6.47 4.81
C VAL A 57 11.64 -5.96 3.53
N THR A 58 11.02 -5.02 2.81
CA THR A 58 11.59 -4.46 1.57
C THR A 58 12.79 -3.54 1.84
N ALA A 59 12.87 -2.87 2.99
CA ALA A 59 14.08 -2.14 3.38
C ALA A 59 15.33 -3.04 3.49
N ILE A 60 15.14 -4.32 3.81
CA ILE A 60 16.23 -5.30 3.97
C ILE A 60 16.44 -6.10 2.68
N ALA A 61 15.35 -6.59 2.07
CA ALA A 61 15.39 -7.56 0.97
C ALA A 61 15.17 -6.94 -0.42
N GLY A 62 14.71 -5.68 -0.50
CA GLY A 62 14.42 -4.98 -1.74
C GLY A 62 15.66 -4.76 -2.62
N GLY A 63 15.43 -4.60 -3.92
CA GLY A 63 16.46 -4.37 -4.94
C GLY A 63 16.66 -2.90 -5.28
N ARG A 64 15.80 -1.99 -4.76
CA ARG A 64 15.90 -0.55 -5.01
C ARG A 64 15.82 0.31 -3.73
N PRO A 65 16.95 0.82 -3.21
CA PRO A 65 16.97 1.70 -2.04
C PRO A 65 16.23 3.02 -2.30
N GLY A 66 15.53 3.52 -1.29
CA GLY A 66 14.75 4.77 -1.39
C GLY A 66 13.37 4.60 -2.02
N MET A 67 13.03 3.42 -2.52
CA MET A 67 11.68 3.08 -2.95
C MET A 67 10.83 2.60 -1.77
N ILE A 68 9.61 3.11 -1.67
CA ILE A 68 8.66 2.72 -0.63
C ILE A 68 7.73 1.64 -1.17
N SER A 69 7.45 0.64 -0.35
CA SER A 69 6.44 -0.39 -0.62
C SER A 69 5.56 -0.53 0.62
N ALA A 70 4.25 -0.50 0.39
CA ALA A 70 3.22 -0.51 1.42
C ALA A 70 1.90 -1.02 0.83
N ALA A 71 0.80 -0.91 1.58
CA ALA A 71 -0.53 -1.20 1.04
C ALA A 71 -0.89 -0.21 -0.08
N THR A 72 -1.43 -0.72 -1.19
CA THR A 72 -1.86 0.11 -2.34
C THR A 72 -3.33 -0.13 -2.68
N ALA A 73 -3.98 0.88 -3.25
CA ALA A 73 -5.35 0.73 -3.78
C ALA A 73 -5.46 -0.41 -4.80
N ALA A 74 -4.42 -0.58 -5.62
CA ALA A 74 -4.34 -1.60 -6.66
C ALA A 74 -4.53 -3.01 -6.12
N THR A 75 -3.84 -3.33 -5.02
CA THR A 75 -3.95 -4.65 -4.38
C THR A 75 -5.23 -4.78 -3.56
N ALA A 76 -5.65 -3.71 -2.86
CA ALA A 76 -6.90 -3.69 -2.10
C ALA A 76 -8.14 -3.97 -2.96
N VAL A 77 -8.26 -3.29 -4.10
CA VAL A 77 -9.40 -3.43 -5.02
C VAL A 77 -9.52 -4.84 -5.59
N LEU A 78 -8.40 -5.52 -5.82
CA LEU A 78 -8.41 -6.92 -6.28
C LEU A 78 -8.93 -7.89 -5.22
N MET A 79 -8.80 -7.56 -3.94
CA MET A 79 -9.22 -8.43 -2.84
C MET A 79 -10.66 -8.24 -2.40
N VAL A 80 -11.36 -7.20 -2.87
CA VAL A 80 -12.73 -6.83 -2.42
C VAL A 80 -13.70 -8.01 -2.51
N THR A 81 -13.75 -8.69 -3.66
CA THR A 81 -14.67 -9.82 -3.86
C THR A 81 -14.24 -11.04 -3.06
N LEU A 82 -12.94 -11.29 -2.93
CA LEU A 82 -12.43 -12.39 -2.13
C LEU A 82 -12.80 -12.22 -0.65
N VAL A 83 -12.59 -11.04 -0.09
CA VAL A 83 -12.92 -10.73 1.31
C VAL A 83 -14.42 -10.82 1.53
N ARG A 84 -15.22 -10.25 0.62
CA ARG A 84 -16.69 -10.29 0.73
C ARG A 84 -17.22 -11.73 0.74
N ASP A 85 -16.70 -12.58 -0.14
CA ASP A 85 -17.27 -13.91 -0.37
C ASP A 85 -16.65 -15.00 0.54
N HIS A 86 -15.40 -14.82 0.97
CA HIS A 86 -14.63 -15.85 1.71
C HIS A 86 -13.95 -15.34 3.00
N GLY A 87 -13.93 -14.04 3.24
CA GLY A 87 -13.42 -13.42 4.47
C GLY A 87 -11.90 -13.18 4.52
N LEU A 88 -11.47 -12.56 5.64
CA LEU A 88 -10.09 -12.12 5.87
C LEU A 88 -9.06 -13.25 5.76
N GLN A 89 -9.38 -14.46 6.23
CA GLN A 89 -8.43 -15.58 6.23
C GLN A 89 -8.02 -15.99 4.80
N TYR A 90 -8.93 -15.86 3.82
CA TYR A 90 -8.62 -16.09 2.42
C TYR A 90 -7.75 -14.98 1.83
N LEU A 91 -7.94 -13.72 2.24
CA LEU A 91 -7.05 -12.61 1.88
C LEU A 91 -5.62 -12.91 2.35
N LEU A 92 -5.44 -13.23 3.63
CA LEU A 92 -4.11 -13.52 4.19
C LEU A 92 -3.41 -14.66 3.45
N ALA A 93 -4.12 -15.77 3.21
CA ALA A 93 -3.60 -16.89 2.44
C ALA A 93 -3.24 -16.51 0.99
N THR A 94 -4.05 -15.65 0.37
CA THR A 94 -3.79 -15.13 -0.98
C THR A 94 -2.55 -14.26 -1.01
N THR A 95 -2.34 -13.40 0.00
CA THR A 95 -1.14 -12.57 0.14
C THR A 95 0.11 -13.45 0.30
N VAL A 96 0.03 -14.51 1.11
CA VAL A 96 1.12 -15.49 1.22
C VAL A 96 1.43 -16.13 -0.14
N LEU A 97 0.42 -16.63 -0.84
CA LEU A 97 0.61 -17.26 -2.14
C LEU A 97 1.14 -16.29 -3.20
N ALA A 98 0.66 -15.05 -3.21
CA ALA A 98 1.17 -14.00 -4.10
C ALA A 98 2.67 -13.76 -3.86
N GLY A 99 3.07 -13.71 -2.59
CA GLY A 99 4.47 -13.60 -2.20
C GLY A 99 5.32 -14.76 -2.72
N LEU A 100 4.84 -15.99 -2.58
CA LEU A 100 5.52 -17.18 -3.11
C LEU A 100 5.64 -17.16 -4.64
N ILE A 101 4.61 -16.70 -5.35
CA ILE A 101 4.63 -16.53 -6.81
C ILE A 101 5.69 -15.49 -7.21
N GLN A 102 5.77 -14.36 -6.50
CA GLN A 102 6.77 -13.32 -6.75
C GLN A 102 8.20 -13.82 -6.47
N ILE A 103 8.43 -14.52 -5.37
CA ILE A 103 9.74 -15.16 -5.09
C ILE A 103 10.10 -16.10 -6.25
N GLY A 104 9.17 -16.96 -6.67
CA GLY A 104 9.37 -17.85 -7.81
C GLY A 104 9.73 -17.10 -9.10
N ALA A 105 9.03 -16.00 -9.40
CA ALA A 105 9.31 -15.15 -10.55
C ALA A 105 10.71 -14.52 -10.49
N GLY A 106 11.15 -14.08 -9.31
CA GLY A 106 12.48 -13.52 -9.10
C GLY A 106 13.59 -14.56 -9.25
N LEU A 107 13.40 -15.76 -8.70
CA LEU A 107 14.33 -16.89 -8.85
C LEU A 107 14.47 -17.35 -10.30
N LEU A 108 13.36 -17.37 -11.04
CA LEU A 108 13.32 -17.67 -12.48
C LEU A 108 13.80 -16.50 -13.35
N LYS A 109 14.22 -15.38 -12.75
CA LYS A 109 14.71 -14.16 -13.41
C LYS A 109 13.70 -13.52 -14.38
N LEU A 110 12.41 -13.63 -14.05
CA LEU A 110 11.31 -13.09 -14.85
C LEU A 110 11.17 -11.57 -14.75
N GLY A 111 11.92 -10.88 -13.88
CA GLY A 111 11.86 -9.41 -13.74
C GLY A 111 12.16 -8.66 -15.05
N ARG A 112 12.88 -9.28 -15.99
CA ARG A 112 13.11 -8.71 -17.34
C ARG A 112 11.90 -8.82 -18.26
N LEU A 113 11.02 -9.80 -18.06
CA LEU A 113 9.87 -10.03 -18.93
C LEU A 113 8.81 -8.93 -18.80
N MET A 114 8.83 -8.21 -17.69
CA MET A 114 7.84 -7.17 -17.43
C MET A 114 7.99 -5.95 -18.36
N ARG A 115 9.13 -5.82 -19.05
CA ARG A 115 9.30 -4.87 -20.16
C ARG A 115 8.34 -5.13 -21.34
N PHE A 116 7.73 -6.31 -21.40
CA PHE A 116 6.79 -6.70 -22.44
C PHE A 116 5.35 -6.31 -22.12
N VAL A 117 5.05 -5.76 -20.94
CA VAL A 117 3.71 -5.23 -20.65
C VAL A 117 3.48 -3.97 -21.46
N SER A 118 2.40 -3.97 -22.25
CA SER A 118 2.10 -2.87 -23.16
C SER A 118 1.68 -1.63 -22.39
N ARG A 119 2.00 -0.46 -22.95
CA ARG A 119 1.54 0.83 -22.40
C ARG A 119 0.02 0.88 -22.30
N SER A 120 -0.70 0.31 -23.26
CA SER A 120 -2.17 0.25 -23.26
C SER A 120 -2.73 -0.48 -22.05
N VAL A 121 -2.11 -1.59 -21.62
CA VAL A 121 -2.54 -2.32 -20.41
C VAL A 121 -2.31 -1.48 -19.16
N MET A 122 -1.14 -0.84 -19.05
CA MET A 122 -0.82 0.02 -17.91
C MET A 122 -1.75 1.23 -17.82
N THR A 123 -2.00 1.92 -18.93
CA THR A 123 -2.94 3.05 -18.96
C THR A 123 -4.36 2.62 -18.64
N GLY A 124 -4.82 1.48 -19.18
CA GLY A 124 -6.13 0.93 -18.85
C GLY A 124 -6.27 0.60 -17.36
N PHE A 125 -5.24 -0.02 -16.78
CA PHE A 125 -5.19 -0.35 -15.36
C PHE A 125 -5.24 0.91 -14.47
N VAL A 126 -4.38 1.91 -14.72
CA VAL A 126 -4.35 3.15 -13.94
C VAL A 126 -5.68 3.91 -14.02
N ASN A 127 -6.29 3.99 -15.21
CA ASN A 127 -7.59 4.63 -15.39
C ASN A 127 -8.70 3.88 -14.64
N ALA A 128 -8.73 2.54 -14.74
CA ALA A 128 -9.69 1.73 -14.01
C ALA A 128 -9.53 1.89 -12.50
N LEU A 129 -8.28 1.90 -12.00
CA LEU A 129 -7.98 2.12 -10.59
C LEU A 129 -8.47 3.48 -10.10
N ALA A 130 -8.20 4.55 -10.85
CA ALA A 130 -8.66 5.90 -10.51
C ALA A 130 -10.19 5.99 -10.44
N ILE A 131 -10.89 5.39 -11.41
CA ILE A 131 -12.35 5.33 -11.42
C ILE A 131 -12.86 4.51 -10.23
N LEU A 132 -12.25 3.37 -9.91
CA LEU A 132 -12.65 2.52 -8.80
C LEU A 132 -12.44 3.19 -7.44
N ILE A 133 -11.33 3.90 -7.25
CA ILE A 133 -11.10 4.71 -6.03
C ILE A 133 -12.19 5.77 -5.90
N PHE A 134 -12.50 6.49 -6.97
CA PHE A 134 -13.55 7.52 -6.96
C PHE A 134 -14.92 6.92 -6.65
N LEU A 135 -15.28 5.82 -7.31
CA LEU A 135 -16.54 5.11 -7.06
C LEU A 135 -16.62 4.59 -5.62
N ALA A 136 -15.51 4.11 -5.05
CA ALA A 136 -15.44 3.66 -3.67
C ALA A 136 -15.67 4.78 -2.64
N GLN A 137 -15.52 6.06 -3.02
CA GLN A 137 -15.89 7.19 -2.16
C GLN A 137 -17.38 7.52 -2.19
N THR A 138 -18.13 7.04 -3.20
CA THR A 138 -19.54 7.38 -3.39
C THR A 138 -20.43 6.96 -2.21
N PRO A 139 -20.27 5.75 -1.62
CA PRO A 139 -21.03 5.36 -0.42
C PRO A 139 -20.83 6.32 0.76
N GLU A 140 -19.66 6.95 0.87
CA GLU A 140 -19.32 7.92 1.92
C GLU A 140 -19.97 9.31 1.70
N LEU A 141 -20.77 9.47 0.64
CA LEU A 141 -21.51 10.68 0.32
C LEU A 141 -23.04 10.47 0.37
N ILE A 142 -23.51 9.26 0.61
CA ILE A 142 -24.93 8.90 0.56
C ILE A 142 -25.45 8.67 1.98
N GLY A 143 -26.54 9.34 2.35
CA GLY A 143 -27.17 9.16 3.67
C GLY A 143 -26.29 9.62 4.83
N VAL A 144 -25.33 10.51 4.58
CA VAL A 144 -24.39 11.03 5.58
C VAL A 144 -24.88 12.35 6.20
N PRO A 145 -24.38 12.71 7.40
CA PRO A 145 -24.68 14.01 8.01
C PRO A 145 -24.34 15.17 7.06
N TRP A 146 -25.15 16.23 7.08
CA TRP A 146 -24.97 17.36 6.17
C TRP A 146 -23.59 18.02 6.33
N MET A 147 -23.01 17.97 7.53
CA MET A 147 -21.69 18.53 7.86
C MET A 147 -20.55 17.86 7.08
N THR A 148 -20.76 16.64 6.58
CA THR A 148 -19.79 15.93 5.74
C THR A 148 -19.46 16.71 4.46
N TYR A 149 -20.46 17.30 3.79
CA TYR A 149 -20.25 18.03 2.54
C TYR A 149 -19.36 19.29 2.67
N PRO A 150 -19.62 20.24 3.60
CA PRO A 150 -18.74 21.39 3.79
C PRO A 150 -17.36 20.97 4.30
N MET A 151 -17.23 19.89 5.08
CA MET A 151 -15.94 19.35 5.49
C MET A 151 -15.11 18.84 4.31
N ILE A 152 -15.73 18.12 3.37
CA ILE A 152 -15.06 17.69 2.14
C ILE A 152 -14.63 18.89 1.31
N ALA A 153 -15.53 19.87 1.12
CA ALA A 153 -15.20 21.09 0.38
C ALA A 153 -14.04 21.87 1.03
N ALA A 154 -14.05 22.00 2.36
CA ALA A 154 -12.96 22.61 3.11
C ALA A 154 -11.65 21.81 3.00
N GLY A 155 -11.73 20.48 3.07
CA GLY A 155 -10.56 19.61 2.91
C GLY A 155 -9.92 19.74 1.54
N LEU A 156 -10.72 19.72 0.47
CA LEU A 156 -10.25 19.98 -0.88
C LEU A 156 -9.68 21.39 -1.02
N ALA A 157 -10.32 22.40 -0.43
CA ALA A 157 -9.80 23.77 -0.41
C ALA A 157 -8.43 23.84 0.27
N ILE A 158 -8.23 23.19 1.42
CA ILE A 158 -6.92 23.11 2.08
C ILE A 158 -5.92 22.41 1.17
N ILE A 159 -6.26 21.24 0.62
CA ILE A 159 -5.36 20.45 -0.24
C ILE A 159 -4.84 21.28 -1.43
N TYR A 160 -5.71 22.02 -2.11
CA TYR A 160 -5.35 22.79 -3.31
C TYR A 160 -4.80 24.19 -3.04
N LEU A 161 -5.23 24.86 -1.95
CA LEU A 161 -4.85 26.26 -1.67
C LEU A 161 -3.68 26.38 -0.71
N PHE A 162 -3.54 25.49 0.28
CA PHE A 162 -2.46 25.55 1.28
C PHE A 162 -1.06 25.49 0.68
N PRO A 163 -0.77 24.70 -0.38
CA PRO A 163 0.53 24.70 -1.05
C PRO A 163 0.98 26.04 -1.63
N ARG A 164 0.05 27.00 -1.78
CA ARG A 164 0.37 28.38 -2.18
C ARG A 164 0.97 29.22 -1.05
N LEU A 165 0.72 28.84 0.20
CA LEU A 165 1.32 29.48 1.37
C LEU A 165 2.67 28.85 1.73
N THR A 166 2.75 27.52 1.76
CA THR A 166 3.98 26.79 2.05
C THR A 166 3.98 25.41 1.39
N ARG A 167 5.17 24.92 1.02
CA ARG A 167 5.37 23.57 0.47
C ARG A 167 6.16 22.65 1.41
N VAL A 168 6.45 23.12 2.62
CA VAL A 168 7.25 22.38 3.61
C VAL A 168 6.46 21.21 4.20
N VAL A 169 5.16 21.41 4.42
CA VAL A 169 4.26 20.41 5.02
C VAL A 169 3.28 19.93 3.96
N PRO A 170 3.07 18.60 3.79
CA PRO A 170 2.05 18.08 2.90
C PRO A 170 0.66 18.62 3.22
N SER A 171 -0.01 19.23 2.25
CA SER A 171 -1.36 19.77 2.44
C SER A 171 -2.42 18.73 2.84
N PRO A 172 -2.35 17.44 2.43
CA PRO A 172 -3.26 16.42 2.97
C PRO A 172 -3.15 16.25 4.48
N LEU A 173 -1.94 16.30 5.04
CA LEU A 173 -1.74 16.21 6.50
C LEU A 173 -2.33 17.41 7.23
N VAL A 174 -2.14 18.61 6.68
CA VAL A 174 -2.75 19.82 7.24
C VAL A 174 -4.27 19.73 7.21
N SER A 175 -4.83 19.25 6.10
CA SER A 175 -6.27 19.02 5.97
C SER A 175 -6.79 18.09 7.07
N ILE A 176 -6.14 16.93 7.26
CA ILE A 176 -6.52 15.96 8.30
C ILE A 176 -6.46 16.59 9.70
N VAL A 177 -5.34 17.24 10.05
CA VAL A 177 -5.16 17.83 11.39
C VAL A 177 -6.18 18.92 11.65
N VAL A 178 -6.37 19.85 10.70
CA VAL A 178 -7.30 20.98 10.86
C VAL A 178 -8.74 20.49 10.95
N LEU A 179 -9.18 19.62 10.04
CA LEU A 179 -10.56 19.12 10.06
C LEU A 179 -10.84 18.27 11.29
N THR A 180 -9.88 17.45 11.74
CA THR A 180 -10.02 16.68 12.99
C THR A 180 -10.13 17.62 14.19
N ALA A 181 -9.27 18.63 14.30
CA ALA A 181 -9.30 19.59 15.40
C ALA A 181 -10.62 20.37 15.45
N LEU A 182 -11.14 20.81 14.29
CA LEU A 182 -12.44 21.49 14.21
C LEU A 182 -13.59 20.57 14.62
N THR A 183 -13.60 19.33 14.09
CA THR A 183 -14.64 18.34 14.41
C THR A 183 -14.70 18.06 15.91
N VAL A 184 -13.54 17.87 16.55
CA VAL A 184 -13.44 17.64 18.00
C VAL A 184 -13.83 18.88 18.80
N ALA A 185 -13.36 20.08 18.42
CA ALA A 185 -13.62 21.31 19.16
C ALA A 185 -15.10 21.73 19.13
N PHE A 186 -15.78 21.52 18.01
CA PHE A 186 -17.19 21.88 17.83
C PHE A 186 -18.15 20.70 18.06
N GLY A 187 -17.65 19.50 18.30
CA GLY A 187 -18.46 18.30 18.51
C GLY A 187 -19.35 17.96 17.31
N TRP A 188 -18.82 18.10 16.09
CA TRP A 188 -19.59 17.83 14.89
C TRP A 188 -19.88 16.33 14.76
N ASP A 189 -21.15 16.00 14.54
CA ASP A 189 -21.60 14.63 14.30
C ASP A 189 -21.32 14.23 12.85
N VAL A 190 -20.24 13.49 12.66
CA VAL A 190 -19.78 12.95 11.37
C VAL A 190 -19.25 11.53 11.56
N ARG A 191 -19.31 10.72 10.51
CA ARG A 191 -18.69 9.38 10.52
C ARG A 191 -17.19 9.52 10.70
N THR A 192 -16.63 8.73 11.60
CA THR A 192 -15.20 8.71 11.92
C THR A 192 -14.55 7.43 11.42
N VAL A 193 -13.21 7.42 11.34
CA VAL A 193 -12.45 6.21 10.96
C VAL A 193 -12.70 5.06 11.95
N GLY A 194 -12.93 5.36 13.23
CA GLY A 194 -13.22 4.34 14.24
C GLY A 194 -14.55 3.62 14.03
N ASP A 195 -15.48 4.22 13.30
CA ASP A 195 -16.77 3.59 12.95
C ASP A 195 -16.62 2.58 11.79
N MET A 196 -15.48 2.58 11.10
CA MET A 196 -15.22 1.76 9.90
C MET A 196 -14.50 0.46 10.21
N GLY A 197 -13.97 0.30 11.42
CA GLY A 197 -13.24 -0.89 11.86
C GLY A 197 -12.20 -0.58 12.91
N GLU A 198 -11.52 -1.63 13.37
CA GLU A 198 -10.55 -1.52 14.45
C GLU A 198 -9.21 -0.96 13.97
N LEU A 199 -8.67 0.00 14.74
CA LEU A 199 -7.30 0.47 14.62
C LEU A 199 -6.34 -0.44 15.41
N PRO A 200 -5.05 -0.50 15.03
CA PRO A 200 -4.09 -1.34 15.72
C PRO A 200 -3.82 -0.81 17.14
N ASP A 201 -3.93 -1.70 18.12
CA ASP A 201 -3.66 -1.44 19.55
C ASP A 201 -2.41 -2.16 20.06
N THR A 202 -1.87 -3.07 19.25
CA THR A 202 -0.76 -3.97 19.55
C THR A 202 0.19 -4.07 18.35
N LEU A 203 1.36 -4.67 18.54
CA LEU A 203 2.22 -5.02 17.42
C LEU A 203 1.62 -6.19 16.62
N PRO A 204 1.90 -6.30 15.31
CA PRO A 204 1.42 -7.43 14.52
C PRO A 204 1.92 -8.74 15.12
N VAL A 205 1.00 -9.65 15.41
CA VAL A 205 1.31 -10.99 15.90
C VAL A 205 1.37 -11.96 14.74
N PHE A 206 2.19 -13.00 14.89
CA PHE A 206 2.25 -14.06 13.89
C PHE A 206 0.93 -14.84 13.87
N LEU A 207 0.30 -14.87 12.69
CA LEU A 207 -1.00 -15.48 12.42
C LEU A 207 -0.83 -16.48 11.27
N LEU A 208 -1.16 -17.74 11.53
CA LEU A 208 -1.31 -18.72 10.46
C LEU A 208 -2.74 -18.61 9.91
N PRO A 209 -2.93 -18.37 8.60
CA PRO A 209 -4.27 -18.32 8.01
C PRO A 209 -5.04 -19.61 8.29
N GLN A 210 -6.17 -19.49 8.99
CA GLN A 210 -7.01 -20.62 9.39
C GLN A 210 -8.00 -20.97 8.27
N ILE A 211 -7.47 -21.55 7.19
CA ILE A 211 -8.25 -22.00 6.03
C ILE A 211 -8.04 -23.50 5.78
N PRO A 212 -9.02 -24.20 5.17
CA PRO A 212 -8.81 -25.58 4.74
C PRO A 212 -7.68 -25.65 3.72
N LEU A 213 -6.64 -26.44 3.98
CA LEU A 213 -5.56 -26.71 3.03
C LEU A 213 -6.02 -27.74 1.99
N SER A 214 -6.96 -27.31 1.14
CA SER A 214 -7.56 -28.13 0.10
C SER A 214 -7.23 -27.59 -1.29
N PHE A 215 -7.39 -28.43 -2.30
CA PHE A 215 -7.25 -28.01 -3.69
C PHE A 215 -8.34 -27.02 -4.12
N GLU A 216 -9.50 -27.06 -3.46
CA GLU A 216 -10.58 -26.09 -3.65
C GLU A 216 -10.15 -24.71 -3.19
N THR A 217 -9.58 -24.60 -1.98
CA THR A 217 -9.05 -23.32 -1.48
C THR A 217 -7.98 -22.77 -2.42
N LEU A 218 -7.06 -23.62 -2.89
CA LEU A 218 -6.05 -23.20 -3.87
C LEU A 218 -6.68 -22.67 -5.15
N ARG A 219 -7.71 -23.33 -5.69
CA ARG A 219 -8.43 -22.85 -6.89
C ARG A 219 -9.12 -21.51 -6.68
N ILE A 220 -9.60 -21.24 -5.47
CA ILE A 220 -10.23 -19.96 -5.11
C ILE A 220 -9.17 -18.85 -5.06
N ILE A 221 -8.07 -19.05 -4.33
CA ILE A 221 -7.09 -17.98 -4.08
C ILE A 221 -6.10 -17.77 -5.23
N LEU A 222 -5.82 -18.79 -6.05
CA LEU A 222 -4.78 -18.73 -7.08
C LEU A 222 -4.98 -17.59 -8.10
N PRO A 223 -6.18 -17.34 -8.65
CA PRO A 223 -6.40 -16.22 -9.58
C PRO A 223 -6.11 -14.86 -8.94
N TYR A 224 -6.55 -14.66 -7.69
CA TYR A 224 -6.30 -13.43 -6.94
C TYR A 224 -4.81 -13.27 -6.63
N ALA A 225 -4.15 -14.33 -6.17
CA ALA A 225 -2.73 -14.33 -5.83
C ALA A 225 -1.87 -14.03 -7.07
N ALA A 226 -2.21 -14.62 -8.23
CA ALA A 226 -1.53 -14.34 -9.48
C ALA A 226 -1.75 -12.89 -9.94
N ALA A 227 -2.97 -12.37 -9.83
CA ALA A 227 -3.27 -10.98 -10.18
C ALA A 227 -2.49 -9.99 -9.29
N VAL A 228 -2.51 -10.20 -7.97
CA VAL A 228 -1.75 -9.38 -7.01
C VAL A 228 -0.25 -9.49 -7.25
N ALA A 229 0.27 -10.70 -7.51
CA ALA A 229 1.67 -10.89 -7.84
C ALA A 229 2.09 -10.08 -9.08
N VAL A 230 1.31 -10.17 -10.16
CA VAL A 230 1.60 -9.44 -11.41
C VAL A 230 1.49 -7.94 -11.22
N VAL A 231 0.41 -7.45 -10.59
CA VAL A 231 0.19 -6.02 -10.37
C VAL A 231 1.28 -5.43 -9.47
N GLY A 232 1.61 -6.08 -8.35
CA GLY A 232 2.65 -5.61 -7.44
C GLY A 232 4.03 -5.54 -8.11
N LEU A 233 4.36 -6.52 -8.96
CA LEU A 233 5.61 -6.48 -9.70
C LEU A 233 5.61 -5.39 -10.79
N LEU A 234 4.46 -5.06 -11.39
CA LEU A 234 4.35 -3.98 -12.38
C LEU A 234 4.52 -2.61 -11.72
N GLU A 235 3.86 -2.39 -10.59
CA GLU A 235 4.01 -1.15 -9.81
C GLU A 235 5.44 -0.96 -9.33
N SER A 236 6.05 -2.02 -8.80
CA SER A 236 7.45 -2.01 -8.37
C SER A 236 8.36 -1.61 -9.53
N LEU A 237 8.20 -2.19 -10.72
CA LEU A 237 9.05 -1.84 -11.86
C LEU A 237 8.87 -0.43 -12.39
N LEU A 238 7.64 0.08 -12.44
CA LEU A 238 7.40 1.45 -12.87
C LEU A 238 8.06 2.42 -11.89
N THR A 239 7.94 2.14 -10.60
CA THR A 239 8.60 2.91 -9.54
C THR A 239 10.12 2.79 -9.64
N GLN A 240 10.65 1.60 -9.86
CA GLN A 240 12.09 1.38 -10.07
C GLN A 240 12.62 2.19 -11.25
N ASN A 241 11.95 2.16 -12.41
CA ASN A 241 12.41 2.93 -13.58
C ASN A 241 12.44 4.44 -13.29
N LEU A 242 11.42 4.95 -12.56
CA LEU A 242 11.36 6.35 -12.18
C LEU A 242 12.49 6.71 -11.19
N VAL A 243 12.73 5.89 -10.18
CA VAL A 243 13.80 6.15 -9.21
C VAL A 243 15.18 6.00 -9.87
N ASP A 244 15.35 5.04 -10.79
CA ASP A 244 16.55 4.88 -11.61
C ASP A 244 16.86 6.14 -12.42
N GLU A 245 15.85 6.73 -13.04
CA GLU A 245 15.97 7.98 -13.80
C GLU A 245 16.25 9.20 -12.90
N LEU A 246 15.60 9.31 -11.74
CA LEU A 246 15.78 10.45 -10.82
C LEU A 246 17.14 10.49 -10.13
N THR A 247 17.83 9.35 -10.01
CA THR A 247 19.07 9.23 -9.23
C THR A 247 20.26 8.72 -10.04
N ASP A 248 20.07 8.45 -11.34
CA ASP A 248 21.07 7.91 -12.25
C ASP A 248 21.75 6.62 -11.73
N THR A 249 21.01 5.76 -11.03
CA THR A 249 21.53 4.49 -10.48
C THR A 249 20.64 3.31 -10.86
N PRO A 250 21.20 2.15 -11.22
CA PRO A 250 20.39 1.01 -11.68
C PRO A 250 19.77 0.21 -10.52
N SER A 251 18.56 -0.31 -10.74
CA SER A 251 17.88 -1.28 -9.86
C SER A 251 18.20 -2.75 -10.19
N ASP A 252 18.27 -3.63 -9.17
CA ASP A 252 18.19 -5.08 -9.39
C ASP A 252 16.73 -5.55 -9.34
N ARG A 253 16.16 -5.78 -10.52
CA ARG A 253 14.75 -6.18 -10.70
C ARG A 253 14.43 -7.57 -10.17
N ASN A 254 15.40 -8.49 -10.18
CA ASN A 254 15.13 -9.85 -9.69
C ASN A 254 15.21 -9.88 -8.16
N GLN A 255 16.19 -9.18 -7.58
CA GLN A 255 16.24 -8.98 -6.13
C GLN A 255 14.97 -8.28 -5.64
N GLU A 256 14.51 -7.25 -6.35
CA GLU A 256 13.26 -6.58 -6.01
C GLU A 256 12.06 -7.53 -6.04
N CYS A 257 11.94 -8.34 -7.09
CA CYS A 257 10.87 -9.35 -7.20
C CYS A 257 10.88 -10.32 -6.02
N ILE A 258 12.06 -10.79 -5.60
CA ILE A 258 12.22 -11.63 -4.41
C ILE A 258 11.87 -10.86 -3.13
N GLY A 259 12.34 -9.62 -3.00
CA GLY A 259 12.08 -8.75 -1.84
C GLY A 259 10.60 -8.45 -1.64
N GLN A 260 9.88 -8.10 -2.70
CA GLN A 260 8.41 -7.95 -2.71
C GLN A 260 7.72 -9.25 -2.33
N GLY A 261 8.19 -10.37 -2.90
CA GLY A 261 7.61 -11.68 -2.61
C GLY A 261 7.80 -12.12 -1.16
N LEU A 262 8.98 -11.88 -0.59
CA LEU A 262 9.25 -12.10 0.83
C LEU A 262 8.37 -11.18 1.70
N ALA A 263 8.26 -9.91 1.33
CA ALA A 263 7.43 -8.95 2.03
C ALA A 263 5.96 -9.38 2.08
N ASN A 264 5.37 -9.76 0.95
CA ASN A 264 3.99 -10.26 0.90
C ASN A 264 3.82 -11.58 1.66
N ALA A 265 4.77 -12.52 1.51
CA ALA A 265 4.71 -13.80 2.22
C ALA A 265 4.73 -13.61 3.74
N VAL A 266 5.65 -12.80 4.26
CA VAL A 266 5.74 -12.49 5.69
C VAL A 266 4.50 -11.73 6.16
N THR A 267 4.02 -10.77 5.37
CA THR A 267 2.87 -9.92 5.71
C THR A 267 1.59 -10.71 5.88
N GLY A 268 1.32 -11.68 5.00
CA GLY A 268 0.17 -12.58 5.16
C GLY A 268 0.23 -13.43 6.44
N PHE A 269 1.43 -13.68 6.98
CA PHE A 269 1.61 -14.31 8.29
C PHE A 269 1.63 -13.32 9.47
N MET A 270 1.58 -12.02 9.24
CA MET A 270 1.52 -10.98 10.28
C MET A 270 0.14 -10.32 10.37
N GLY A 271 -0.86 -10.88 9.65
CA GLY A 271 -2.22 -10.33 9.62
C GLY A 271 -2.37 -9.09 8.76
N GLY A 272 -1.51 -8.90 7.75
CA GLY A 272 -1.59 -7.84 6.75
C GLY A 272 -1.87 -8.36 5.34
#